data_AF-A0A1R4KTG3-F1
#
_entry.id   AF-A0A1R4KTG3-F1
#
_cell.length_a   1.000
_cell.length_b   1.000
_cell.length_c   1.000
_cell.angle_alpha   90.00
_cell.angle_beta   90.00
_cell.angle_gamma   90.00
#
_symmetry.space_group_name_H-M   'P 1'
#
loop_
_entity.id
_entity.type
_entity.pdbx_description
1 polymer ?
#
loop_
_entity_poly.entity_id
_entity_poly.type
_entity_poly.pdbx_seq_one_letter_code
_entity_poly.pdbx_strand_id
1 'polypeptide(L)' 'MEGYKYRELAEQLDMPQGTVKTSIHGKRKFLHMHLVVYKEFGKRILLFIF' A
#
# COMPACT_ATOMS: atom_id res chain seq x y z
N MET A 1 5.32 -13.21 -2.54
CA MET A 1 3.94 -13.06 -3.07
C MET A 1 4.06 -13.06 -4.58
N GLU A 2 3.51 -14.07 -5.24
CA GLU A 2 3.32 -14.04 -6.69
C GLU A 2 2.40 -12.86 -7.01
N GLY A 3 2.94 -11.85 -7.69
CA GLY A 3 2.19 -10.66 -8.02
C GLY A 3 1.37 -10.88 -9.27
N TYR A 4 0.05 -10.66 -9.19
CA TYR A 4 -0.76 -10.52 -10.39
C TYR A 4 -0.18 -9.42 -11.28
N LYS A 5 -0.02 -9.71 -12.57
CA LYS A 5 0.38 -8.68 -13.53
C LYS A 5 -0.76 -7.67 -13.63
N TYR A 6 -0.43 -6.39 -13.83
CA TYR A 6 -1.48 -5.37 -14.01
C TYR A 6 -2.47 -5.73 -15.12
N ARG A 7 -2.04 -6.51 -16.13
CA ARG A 7 -2.90 -7.02 -17.21
C ARG A 7 -3.97 -7.98 -16.74
N GLU A 8 -3.59 -8.92 -15.89
CA GLU A 8 -4.52 -9.90 -15.35
C GLU A 8 -5.55 -9.19 -14.48
N LEU A 9 -5.11 -8.23 -13.66
CA LEU A 9 -6.00 -7.40 -12.85
C LEU A 9 -6.94 -6.53 -13.72
N ALA A 10 -6.41 -5.93 -14.79
CA ALA A 10 -7.19 -5.10 -15.71
C ALA A 10 -8.29 -5.91 -16.40
N GLU A 11 -7.98 -7.13 -16.83
CA GLU A 11 -8.92 -8.06 -17.46
C GLU A 11 -9.97 -8.57 -16.46
N GLN A 12 -9.55 -8.99 -15.27
CA GLN A 12 -10.46 -9.50 -14.23
C GLN A 12 -11.43 -8.43 -13.69
N LEU A 13 -10.98 -7.17 -13.63
CA LEU A 13 -11.75 -6.05 -13.09
C LEU A 13 -12.45 -5.23 -14.18
N ASP A 14 -12.34 -5.65 -15.45
CA ASP A 14 -12.85 -4.94 -16.63
C ASP A 14 -12.53 -3.44 -16.60
N MET A 15 -11.25 -3.12 -16.37
CA MET A 15 -10.78 -1.76 -16.18
C MET A 15 -9.49 -1.47 -16.95
N PRO A 16 -9.25 -0.22 -17.37
CA PRO A 16 -8.00 0.11 -18.03
C PRO A 16 -6.79 -0.16 -17.13
N GLN A 17 -5.75 -0.74 -17.73
CA GLN A 17 -4.43 -0.93 -17.13
C GLN A 17 -3.89 0.32 -16.41
N GLY A 18 -4.08 1.49 -17.02
CA GLY A 18 -3.70 2.78 -16.41
C GLY A 18 -4.45 3.04 -15.10
N THR A 19 -5.75 2.74 -15.06
CA THR A 19 -6.60 2.87 -13.87
C THR A 19 -6.17 1.88 -12.78
N VAL A 20 -5.78 0.65 -13.14
CA VAL A 20 -5.28 -0.35 -12.17
C VAL A 20 -4.04 0.19 -11.48
N LYS A 21 -3.09 0.72 -12.27
CA LYS A 21 -1.85 1.32 -11.76
C LYS A 21 -2.12 2.50 -10.83
N THR A 22 -3.00 3.41 -11.24
CA THR A 22 -3.37 4.59 -10.42
C THR A 22 -4.05 4.18 -9.11
N SER A 23 -4.96 3.20 -9.15
CA SER A 23 -5.63 2.67 -7.95
C SER A 23 -4.63 2.02 -6.99
N ILE A 24 -3.72 1.20 -7.50
CA ILE A 24 -2.68 0.55 -6.68
C ILE A 24 -1.73 1.60 -6.09
N HIS A 25 -1.33 2.61 -6.87
CA HIS A 25 -0.52 3.72 -6.37
C HIS A 25 -1.23 4.47 -5.23
N GLY A 26 -2.50 4.85 -5.43
CA GLY A 26 -3.30 5.52 -4.41
C GLY A 26 -3.44 4.71 -3.13
N LYS A 27 -3.78 3.42 -3.25
CA LYS A 27 -3.88 2.49 -2.10
C LYS A 27 -2.55 2.32 -1.36
N ARG A 28 -1.42 2.24 -2.08
CA ARG A 28 -0.08 2.18 -1.47
C ARG A 28 0.23 3.45 -0.69
N LYS A 29 -0.06 4.63 -1.27
CA LYS A 29 0.15 5.92 -0.60
C LYS A 29 -0.72 6.04 0.65
N PHE A 30 -1.99 5.67 0.55
CA PHE A 30 -2.92 5.64 1.67
C PHE A 30 -2.42 4.73 2.79
N LEU A 31 -2.10 3.46 2.46
CA LEU A 31 -1.61 2.51 3.46
C LEU A 31 -0.29 2.97 4.10
N HIS A 32 0.62 3.55 3.31
CA HIS A 32 1.86 4.11 3.82
C HIS A 32 1.61 5.22 4.84
N MET A 33 0.72 6.17 4.54
CA MET A 33 0.36 7.24 5.49
C MET A 33 -0.21 6.69 6.80
N HIS A 34 -1.05 5.65 6.73
CA HIS A 34 -1.62 5.01 7.92
C HIS A 34 -0.56 4.22 8.73
N LEU A 35 0.38 3.55 8.05
CA LEU A 35 1.43 2.78 8.72
C LEU A 35 2.53 3.65 9.35
N VAL A 36 2.75 4.88 8.86
CA VAL A 36 3.67 5.83 9.50
C VAL A 36 3.27 6.07 10.96
N VAL A 37 1.97 6.17 11.26
CA VAL A 37 1.48 6.33 12.64
C VAL A 37 1.98 5.18 13.53
N TYR A 38 1.87 3.93 13.07
CA TYR A 38 2.34 2.77 13.83
C TYR A 38 3.87 2.72 13.96
N LYS A 39 4.60 3.14 12.92
CA LYS A 39 6.07 3.19 12.94
C LYS A 39 6.59 4.19 13.97
N GLU A 40 5.96 5.35 14.10
CA GLU A 40 6.38 6.37 15.04
C GLU A 40 5.94 6.06 16.50
N PHE A 41 4.79 5.41 16.69
CA PHE A 41 4.38 4.90 18.00
C PHE A 41 5.33 3.82 18.54
N GLY A 42 5.75 2.86 17.70
CA GLY A 42 6.68 1.81 18.11
C GLY A 42 8.04 2.36 18.57
N LYS A 43 8.55 3.40 17.91
CA LYS A 43 9.81 4.06 18.29
C LYS A 43 9.72 4.83 19.62
N ARG A 44 8.58 5.46 19.91
CA ARG A 44 8.38 6.20 21.16
C ARG A 44 8.34 5.29 22.39
N ILE A 45 7.73 4.11 22.28
CA ILE A 45 7.70 3.12 23.38
C ILE A 45 9.12 2.63 23.70
N LEU A 46 9.92 2.36 22.67
CA LEU A 46 11.33 1.98 22.84
C LEU A 46 12.16 3.08 23.54
N LEU A 47 11.89 4.36 23.27
CA LEU A 47 12.62 5.47 23.92
C LEU A 47 12.26 5.68 25.41
N PHE A 48 11.17 5.09 25.89
CA PHE A 48 10.75 5.16 27.30
C PHE A 48 11.17 3.93 28.11
N ILE A 49 11.65 2.87 27.45
CA ILE A 49 12.05 1.60 28.06
C ILE A 49 13.59 1.48 28.17
N PHE A 50 14.35 2.43 27.61
CA PHE A 50 15.80 2.53 27.71
C PHE A 50 16.25 3.84 28.34
#